data_AF-A0A392PCE6-F1
#
_entry.id   AF-A0A392PCE6-F1
#
_cell.length_a   1.000
_cell.length_b   1.000
_cell.length_c   1.000
_cell.angle_alpha   90.00
_cell.angle_beta   90.00
_cell.angle_gamma   90.00
#
_symmetry.space_group_name_H-M   'P 1'
#
loop_
_entity.id
_entity.type
_entity.pdbx_description
1 polymer ?
#
loop_
_entity_poly.entity_id
_entity_poly.type
_entity_poly.pdbx_seq_one_letter_code
_entity_poly.pdbx_strand_id
1 'polypeptide(L)'
;DYKKGDLVWGITKWEEYSLIPATGMFKIEHTDVPLSYYTGILGCPKKGENVFVSAASGAVGQLVGQFAKLTGCYVVGSAGTKEKVDLLKNKFGYDEAFNYKEEHDLDAALKR
;
A
#
# COMPACT_ATOMS: atom_id res chain seq x y z
N ASP A 1 -16.68 -8.72 -22.63
CA ASP A 1 -17.69 -9.55 -21.95
C ASP A 1 -17.96 -9.07 -20.53
N TYR A 2 -18.76 -8.01 -20.39
CA TYR A 2 -19.23 -7.53 -19.08
C TYR A 2 -20.72 -7.85 -18.94
N LYS A 3 -21.12 -8.30 -17.75
CA LYS A 3 -22.50 -8.58 -17.39
C LYS A 3 -22.90 -7.73 -16.20
N LYS A 4 -24.21 -7.47 -16.07
CA LYS A 4 -24.76 -6.79 -14.90
C LYS A 4 -24.33 -7.55 -13.63
N GLY A 5 -23.71 -6.83 -12.69
CA GLY A 5 -23.18 -7.38 -11.44
C GLY A 5 -21.68 -7.68 -11.45
N ASP A 6 -21.00 -7.60 -12.59
CA ASP A 6 -19.54 -7.70 -12.63
C ASP A 6 -18.88 -6.52 -11.92
N LEU A 7 -17.90 -6.80 -11.06
CA LEU A 7 -17.03 -5.79 -10.48
C LEU A 7 -15.87 -5.50 -11.45
N VAL A 8 -15.56 -4.22 -11.63
CA VAL A 8 -14.55 -3.75 -12.58
C VAL A 8 -13.65 -2.70 -11.94
N TRP A 9 -12.38 -2.68 -12.37
CA TRP A 9 -11.38 -1.68 -12.02
C TRP A 9 -10.96 -0.91 -13.28
N GLY A 10 -10.75 0.39 -13.16
CA GLY A 10 -10.29 1.24 -14.25
C GLY A 10 -10.48 2.72 -13.95
N ILE A 11 -10.22 3.56 -14.94
CA ILE A 11 -10.34 5.01 -14.80
C ILE A 11 -11.81 5.41 -14.95
N THR A 12 -12.40 5.97 -13.89
CA THR A 12 -13.77 6.49 -13.86
C THR A 12 -13.82 7.93 -13.34
N LYS A 13 -14.96 8.60 -13.54
CA LYS A 13 -15.22 9.93 -12.96
C LYS A 13 -15.72 9.80 -11.51
N TRP A 14 -15.60 10.90 -10.78
CA TRP A 14 -16.17 11.04 -9.44
C TRP A 14 -17.66 11.37 -9.54
N GLU A 15 -18.49 10.35 -9.74
CA GLU A 15 -19.94 10.43 -9.86
C GLU A 15 -20.56 9.08 -9.48
N GLU A 16 -21.87 9.05 -9.15
CA GLU A 16 -22.55 7.80 -8.78
C GLU A 16 -22.72 6.82 -9.95
N TYR A 17 -22.83 7.35 -11.18
CA TYR A 17 -23.01 6.55 -12.39
C TYR A 17 -22.18 7.14 -13.53
N SER A 18 -21.36 6.31 -14.16
CA SER A 18 -20.56 6.69 -15.33
C SER A 18 -20.92 5.82 -16.53
N LEU A 19 -21.10 6.44 -17.70
CA LEU A 19 -21.17 5.74 -18.99
C LEU A 19 -19.75 5.70 -19.59
N ILE A 20 -19.13 4.52 -19.55
CA ILE A 20 -17.73 4.33 -19.95
C ILE A 20 -17.68 3.31 -21.09
N PRO A 21 -16.91 3.57 -22.17
CA PRO A 21 -16.57 2.54 -23.15
C PRO A 21 -15.90 1.35 -22.46
N ALA A 22 -16.18 0.12 -22.92
CA ALA A 22 -15.63 -1.10 -22.33
C ALA A 22 -14.09 -1.20 -22.41
N THR A 23 -13.44 -0.35 -23.22
CA THR A 23 -12.00 -0.27 -23.41
C THR A 23 -11.30 0.32 -22.18
N GLY A 24 -10.33 -0.41 -21.62
CA GLY A 24 -9.51 0.06 -20.49
C GLY A 24 -10.07 -0.28 -19.10
N MET A 25 -11.18 -1.02 -19.03
CA MET A 25 -11.71 -1.58 -17.78
C MET A 25 -11.20 -3.01 -17.59
N PHE A 26 -10.73 -3.34 -16.40
CA PHE A 26 -10.31 -4.69 -16.03
C PHE A 26 -11.41 -5.32 -15.19
N LYS A 27 -11.82 -6.54 -15.55
CA LYS A 27 -12.77 -7.30 -14.74
C LYS A 27 -12.06 -7.83 -13.50
N ILE A 28 -12.69 -7.67 -12.33
CA ILE A 28 -12.19 -8.20 -11.07
C ILE A 28 -12.79 -9.60 -10.91
N GLU A 29 -11.95 -10.63 -10.99
CA GLU A 29 -12.40 -12.03 -10.84
C GLU A 29 -12.26 -12.54 -9.40
N HIS A 30 -11.25 -12.07 -8.67
CA HIS A 30 -10.98 -12.48 -7.28
C HIS A 30 -11.48 -11.40 -6.32
N THR A 31 -12.59 -11.68 -5.63
CA THR A 31 -13.25 -10.78 -4.66
C THR A 31 -13.00 -11.19 -3.20
N ASP A 32 -12.23 -12.25 -3.00
CA ASP A 32 -11.77 -12.77 -1.71
C ASP A 32 -10.72 -11.86 -1.04
N VAL A 33 -10.17 -10.89 -1.80
CA VAL A 33 -9.26 -9.86 -1.31
C VAL A 33 -9.89 -8.46 -1.40
N PRO A 34 -9.53 -7.52 -0.51
CA PRO A 34 -9.99 -6.13 -0.62
C PRO A 34 -9.67 -5.54 -2.01
N LEU A 35 -10.66 -4.89 -2.62
CA LEU A 35 -10.56 -4.38 -4.01
C LEU A 35 -9.40 -3.40 -4.23
N SER A 36 -8.93 -2.74 -3.17
CA SER A 36 -7.79 -1.83 -3.21
C SER A 36 -6.45 -2.50 -3.54
N TYR A 37 -6.36 -3.83 -3.50
CA TYR A 37 -5.10 -4.56 -3.73
C TYR A 37 -4.71 -4.58 -5.21
N TYR A 38 -5.65 -4.32 -6.12
CA TYR A 38 -5.41 -4.31 -7.57
C TYR A 38 -4.67 -3.06 -8.08
N THR A 39 -4.51 -2.01 -7.25
CA THR A 39 -3.95 -0.71 -7.70
C THR A 39 -2.42 -0.57 -7.58
N GLY A 40 -1.69 -1.64 -7.25
CA GLY A 40 -0.28 -1.72 -7.63
C GLY A 40 0.72 -2.11 -6.54
N ILE A 41 1.70 -2.92 -6.96
CA ILE A 41 3.03 -3.07 -6.38
C ILE A 41 4.01 -3.26 -7.55
N LEU A 42 5.04 -2.40 -7.62
CA LEU A 42 6.09 -2.48 -8.63
C LEU A 42 7.42 -2.73 -7.91
N GLY A 43 7.99 -3.92 -8.10
CA GLY A 43 9.28 -4.33 -7.51
C GLY A 43 9.16 -5.56 -6.61
N CYS A 44 10.07 -6.52 -6.77
CA CYS A 44 10.21 -7.68 -5.89
C CYS A 44 11.46 -7.50 -5.04
N PRO A 45 11.33 -7.23 -3.73
CA PRO A 45 12.49 -7.15 -2.84
C PRO A 45 13.15 -8.52 -2.71
N LYS A 46 14.45 -8.57 -2.43
CA LYS A 46 15.15 -9.83 -2.12
C LYS A 46 15.18 -10.05 -0.62
N LYS A 47 15.13 -11.33 -0.22
CA LYS A 47 15.27 -11.74 1.17
C LYS A 47 16.54 -11.14 1.78
N GLY A 48 16.41 -10.53 2.97
CA GLY A 48 17.52 -9.91 3.69
C GLY A 48 17.85 -8.48 3.30
N GLU A 49 17.16 -7.88 2.32
CA GLU A 49 17.31 -6.46 2.00
C GLU A 49 16.58 -5.56 3.02
N ASN A 50 17.05 -4.31 3.12
CA ASN A 50 16.41 -3.25 3.90
C ASN A 50 15.44 -2.49 2.98
N VAL A 51 14.17 -2.43 3.36
CA VAL A 51 13.10 -1.79 2.59
C VAL A 51 12.55 -0.63 3.40
N PHE A 52 12.60 0.57 2.81
CA PHE A 52 11.93 1.74 3.34
C PHE A 52 10.63 2.02 2.58
N VAL A 53 9.54 2.26 3.31
CA VAL A 53 8.23 2.59 2.73
C VAL A 53 7.78 3.96 3.24
N SER A 54 7.65 4.92 2.33
CA SER A 54 7.03 6.22 2.63
C SER A 54 5.51 6.11 2.61
N ALA A 55 4.83 6.98 3.39
CA ALA A 55 3.38 6.93 3.56
C ALA A 55 2.87 5.51 3.87
N ALA A 56 3.61 4.79 4.72
CA ALA A 56 3.49 3.35 4.93
C ALA A 56 2.12 2.91 5.47
N SER A 57 1.38 3.82 6.13
CA SER A 57 0.02 3.57 6.61
C SER A 57 -1.08 3.75 5.54
N GLY A 58 -0.71 4.13 4.32
CA GLY A 58 -1.63 4.29 3.19
C GLY A 58 -2.05 2.96 2.57
N ALA A 59 -3.01 3.01 1.64
CA ALA A 59 -3.60 1.83 1.02
C ALA A 59 -2.56 0.91 0.34
N VAL A 60 -1.57 1.50 -0.34
CA VAL A 60 -0.47 0.76 -0.99
C VAL A 60 0.64 0.43 0.00
N GLY A 61 1.06 1.40 0.83
CA GLY A 61 2.18 1.25 1.75
C GLY A 61 1.98 0.12 2.76
N GLN A 62 0.76 -0.08 3.25
CA GLN A 62 0.48 -1.17 4.20
C GLN A 62 0.69 -2.55 3.55
N LEU A 63 0.48 -2.67 2.24
CA LEU A 63 0.64 -3.93 1.50
C LEU A 63 2.10 -4.16 1.18
N VAL A 64 2.77 -3.14 0.64
CA VAL A 64 4.20 -3.20 0.32
C VAL A 64 5.00 -3.65 1.55
N GLY A 65 4.72 -3.07 2.72
CA GLY A 65 5.40 -3.47 3.95
C GLY A 65 5.15 -4.92 4.35
N GLN A 66 3.88 -5.37 4.32
CA GLN A 66 3.54 -6.75 4.65
C GLN A 66 4.18 -7.74 3.67
N PHE A 67 4.20 -7.45 2.37
CA PHE A 67 4.88 -8.30 1.40
C PHE A 67 6.40 -8.32 1.59
N ALA A 68 7.02 -7.18 1.89
CA ALA A 68 8.45 -7.12 2.20
C ALA A 68 8.77 -7.94 3.47
N LYS A 69 7.93 -7.88 4.51
CA LYS A 69 8.05 -8.72 5.70
C LYS A 69 7.93 -10.21 5.38
N LEU A 70 6.94 -10.60 4.58
CA LEU A 70 6.76 -11.99 4.14
C LEU A 70 7.95 -12.50 3.28
N THR A 71 8.60 -11.60 2.55
CA THR A 71 9.81 -11.90 1.77
C THR A 71 11.07 -12.05 2.65
N GLY A 72 10.97 -11.72 3.95
CA GLY A 72 12.08 -11.77 4.89
C GLY A 72 13.02 -10.57 4.79
N CYS A 73 12.48 -9.41 4.43
CA CYS A 73 13.18 -8.13 4.46
C CYS A 73 13.07 -7.47 5.84
N TYR A 74 14.00 -6.56 6.12
CA TYR A 74 13.87 -5.61 7.22
C TYR A 74 13.14 -4.37 6.71
N VAL A 75 12.02 -4.01 7.33
CA VAL A 75 11.07 -3.02 6.79
C VAL A 75 10.87 -1.87 7.75
N VAL A 76 11.17 -0.65 7.27
CA VAL A 76 10.99 0.60 7.99
C VAL A 76 9.94 1.47 7.29
N GLY A 77 9.02 2.05 8.06
CA GLY A 77 7.91 2.85 7.53
C GLY A 77 7.87 4.27 8.06
N SER A 78 7.52 5.24 7.21
CA SER A 78 7.20 6.59 7.69
C SER A 78 5.70 6.89 7.60
N ALA A 79 5.17 7.55 8.64
CA ALA A 79 3.79 8.01 8.69
C ALA A 79 3.69 9.42 9.29
N GLY A 80 2.52 10.04 9.18
CA GLY A 80 2.32 11.45 9.54
C GLY A 80 1.67 11.72 10.90
N THR A 81 1.41 10.68 11.70
CA THR A 81 0.88 10.78 13.09
C THR A 81 1.39 9.60 13.92
N LYS A 82 1.40 9.76 15.25
CA LYS A 82 1.81 8.71 16.19
C LYS A 82 0.94 7.46 16.09
N GLU A 83 -0.38 7.61 15.95
CA GLU A 83 -1.31 6.48 15.86
C GLU A 83 -1.03 5.63 14.62
N LYS A 84 -0.64 6.26 13.51
CA LYS A 84 -0.27 5.56 12.28
C LYS A 84 1.06 4.82 12.41
N VAL A 85 2.01 5.36 13.19
CA VAL A 85 3.27 4.68 13.51
C VAL A 85 3.00 3.45 14.38
N ASP A 86 2.16 3.58 15.40
CA ASP A 86 1.76 2.46 16.26
C ASP A 86 1.02 1.38 15.45
N LEU A 87 0.18 1.78 14.49
CA LEU A 87 -0.48 0.86 13.57
C LEU A 87 0.52 0.07 12.72
N LEU A 88 1.58 0.72 12.23
CA LEU A 88 2.62 0.08 11.43
C LEU A 88 3.38 -0.99 12.19
N LYS A 89 3.84 -0.67 13.41
CA LYS A 89 4.59 -1.62 14.25
C LYS A 89 3.70 -2.75 14.75
N ASN A 90 2.52 -2.42 15.28
CA ASN A 90 1.71 -3.40 16.00
C ASN A 90 0.81 -4.25 15.10
N LYS A 91 0.24 -3.66 14.03
CA LYS A 91 -0.73 -4.36 13.16
C LYS A 91 -0.12 -4.85 11.86
N PHE A 92 0.72 -4.04 11.23
CA PHE A 92 1.29 -4.35 9.92
C PHE A 92 2.65 -5.05 9.98
N GLY A 93 3.22 -5.20 11.18
CA GLY A 93 4.43 -6.00 11.42
C GLY A 93 5.72 -5.36 10.87
N TYR A 94 5.72 -4.04 10.68
CA TYR A 94 6.94 -3.31 10.37
C TYR A 94 7.94 -3.47 11.52
N ASP A 95 9.23 -3.59 11.19
CA ASP A 95 10.28 -3.68 12.21
C ASP A 95 10.40 -2.34 12.95
N GLU A 96 10.46 -1.25 12.18
CA GLU A 96 10.50 0.10 12.72
C GLU A 96 9.58 1.05 11.95
N ALA A 97 9.11 2.08 12.65
CA ALA A 97 8.35 3.15 12.02
C ALA A 97 8.51 4.48 12.78
N PHE A 98 8.42 5.58 12.06
CA PHE A 98 8.58 6.93 12.64
C PHE A 98 7.60 7.95 12.07
N ASN A 99 7.32 8.99 12.87
CA ASN A 99 6.49 10.11 12.46
C ASN A 99 7.37 11.17 11.77
N TYR A 100 7.30 11.26 10.44
CA TYR A 100 8.18 12.18 9.68
C TYR A 100 7.92 13.67 9.99
N LYS A 101 6.79 14.01 10.64
CA LYS A 101 6.49 15.40 11.03
C LYS A 101 7.14 15.82 12.35
N GLU A 102 7.58 14.86 13.15
CA GLU A 102 8.22 15.10 14.45
C GLU A 102 9.75 15.00 14.36
N GLU A 103 10.29 14.56 13.22
CA GLU A 103 11.73 14.47 12.97
C GLU A 103 12.25 15.78 12.35
N HIS A 104 13.27 16.38 12.98
CA HIS A 104 13.92 17.59 12.48
C HIS A 104 14.91 17.31 11.34
N ASP A 105 15.48 16.11 11.31
CA ASP A 105 16.41 15.64 10.28
C ASP A 105 16.05 14.22 9.86
N LEU A 106 15.54 14.09 8.63
CA LEU A 106 15.11 12.82 8.07
C LEU A 106 16.29 11.89 7.73
N ASP A 107 17.47 12.44 7.43
CA ASP A 107 18.65 11.64 7.10
C ASP A 107 19.21 10.98 8.36
N ALA A 108 19.19 11.71 9.48
CA ALA A 108 19.50 11.15 10.79
C ALA A 108 18.47 10.09 11.22
N ALA A 109 17.17 10.31 10.96
CA ALA A 109 16.12 9.36 11.30
C ALA A 109 16.24 8.04 10.52
N LEU A 110 16.64 8.08 9.24
CA LEU A 110 16.82 6.89 8.40
C LEU A 110 18.07 6.07 8.71
N LYS A 111 19.05 6.66 9.41
CA LYS A 111 20.30 5.99 9.82
C LYS A 111 20.21 5.33 11.20
N ARG A 112 19.09 5.47 11.89
CA ARG A 112 18.85 4.96 13.25
C ARG A 112 18.59 3.45 13.21
#